data_AF-A0A4P9XGT5-F1
#
_entry.id   AF-A0A4P9XGT5-F1
#
_cell.length_a   1.000
_cell.length_b   1.000
_cell.length_c   1.000
_cell.angle_alpha   90.00
_cell.angle_beta   90.00
_cell.angle_gamma   90.00
#
_symmetry.space_group_name_H-M   'P 1'
#
loop_
_entity.id
_entity.type
_entity.pdbx_description
1 polymer ?
#
loop_
_entity_poly.entity_id
_entity_poly.type
_entity_poly.pdbx_seq_one_letter_code
_entity_poly.pdbx_strand_id
1 'polypeptide(L)'
;ELLPPSSLNLEDWKRFYSNNDTKPDAMNWFWDNFDAEGYSIWRVDYKYNDELAKVFMSSNLIGGFFARLERARKYAFGVLNVYGADNANQIGGYFVIRGQEVPFEVYDAADFESYNFVKVEDIKDEAFRAALGDVFAWEGSQNGNAFADGKVFK
;
A
#
# COMPACT_ATOMS: atom_id res chain seq x y z
N GLU A 1 10.94 11.65 19.57
CA GLU A 1 10.40 13.02 19.36
C GLU A 1 9.16 12.93 18.50
N LEU A 2 8.19 13.84 18.67
CA LEU A 2 7.00 13.87 17.83
C LEU A 2 7.39 14.44 16.46
N LEU A 3 7.01 13.76 15.38
CA LEU A 3 7.14 14.29 14.02
C LEU A 3 6.40 15.64 13.91
N PRO A 4 6.86 16.57 13.05
CA PRO A 4 6.19 17.86 12.86
C PRO A 4 4.72 17.66 12.41
N PRO A 5 3.86 18.68 12.47
CA PRO A 5 2.55 18.58 11.81
C PRO A 5 2.73 18.34 10.29
N SER A 6 1.79 17.62 9.69
CA SER A 6 1.72 17.40 8.24
C SER A 6 0.47 18.07 7.70
N SER A 7 0.53 18.62 6.49
CA SER A 7 -0.67 19.18 5.84
C SER A 7 -1.66 18.09 5.40
N LEU A 8 -1.15 16.90 5.05
CA LEU A 8 -2.00 15.74 4.77
C LEU A 8 -2.67 15.20 6.03
N ASN A 9 -4.01 15.28 6.08
CA ASN A 9 -4.83 14.55 7.05
C ASN A 9 -5.14 13.15 6.49
N LEU A 10 -4.55 12.13 7.11
CA LEU A 10 -4.70 10.74 6.67
C LEU A 10 -6.13 10.20 6.85
N GLU A 11 -6.87 10.66 7.85
CA GLU A 11 -8.27 10.23 8.04
C GLU A 11 -9.18 10.81 6.97
N ASP A 12 -8.94 12.06 6.54
CA ASP A 12 -9.65 12.65 5.40
C ASP A 12 -9.30 11.90 4.11
N TRP A 13 -8.03 11.53 3.92
CA TRP A 13 -7.61 10.68 2.79
C TRP A 13 -8.40 9.37 2.75
N LYS A 14 -8.38 8.60 3.85
CA LYS A 14 -9.07 7.30 3.93
C LYS A 14 -10.56 7.42 3.68
N ARG A 15 -11.18 8.47 4.22
CA ARG A 15 -12.60 8.78 4.00
C ARG A 15 -12.87 9.12 2.54
N PHE A 16 -12.03 9.95 1.92
CA PHE A 16 -12.19 10.35 0.53
C PHE A 16 -12.02 9.16 -0.42
N TYR A 17 -10.95 8.38 -0.24
CA TYR A 17 -10.69 7.14 -0.99
C TYR A 17 -11.86 6.14 -0.90
N SER A 18 -12.50 6.03 0.26
CA SER A 18 -13.60 5.07 0.46
C SER A 18 -14.92 5.49 -0.18
N ASN A 19 -15.12 6.79 -0.45
CA ASN A 19 -16.42 7.34 -0.84
C ASN A 19 -16.48 7.83 -2.28
N ASN A 20 -15.35 7.83 -3.01
CA ASN A 20 -15.25 8.34 -4.37
C ASN A 20 -14.54 7.33 -5.26
N ASP A 21 -14.68 7.50 -6.58
CA ASP A 21 -13.94 6.68 -7.53
C ASP A 21 -12.44 6.88 -7.32
N THR A 22 -11.68 5.78 -7.29
CA THR A 22 -10.25 5.90 -6.99
C THR A 22 -9.54 6.72 -8.06
N LYS A 23 -9.87 6.47 -9.33
CA LYS A 23 -9.38 7.22 -10.49
C LYS A 23 -10.57 7.87 -11.23
N PRO A 24 -10.54 9.18 -11.49
CA PRO A 24 -9.46 10.11 -11.15
C PRO A 24 -9.58 10.70 -9.73
N ASP A 25 -10.76 10.66 -9.10
CA ASP A 25 -11.10 11.56 -7.99
C ASP A 25 -10.21 11.41 -6.76
N ALA A 26 -10.10 10.19 -6.21
CA ALA A 26 -9.30 9.98 -5.01
C ALA A 26 -7.80 10.22 -5.27
N MET A 27 -7.27 9.75 -6.40
CA MET A 27 -5.85 9.96 -6.72
C MET A 27 -5.51 11.43 -6.97
N ASN A 28 -6.39 12.20 -7.60
CA ASN A 28 -6.20 13.65 -7.75
C ASN A 28 -6.19 14.33 -6.38
N TRP A 29 -7.17 14.03 -5.53
CA TRP A 29 -7.22 14.54 -4.16
C TRP A 29 -5.94 14.16 -3.38
N PHE A 30 -5.47 12.93 -3.52
CA PHE A 30 -4.25 12.46 -2.85
C PHE A 30 -3.06 13.31 -3.24
N TRP A 31 -2.81 13.49 -4.54
CA TRP A 31 -1.65 14.25 -5.01
C TRP A 31 -1.73 15.75 -4.75
N ASP A 32 -2.93 16.33 -4.72
CA ASP A 32 -3.15 17.74 -4.36
C ASP A 32 -2.88 18.01 -2.88
N ASN A 33 -3.04 17.00 -2.01
CA ASN A 33 -2.89 17.12 -0.56
C ASN A 33 -1.64 16.41 -0.01
N PHE A 34 -0.89 15.70 -0.84
CA PHE A 34 0.24 14.90 -0.37
C PHE A 34 1.38 15.77 0.17
N ASP A 35 1.75 15.51 1.41
CA ASP A 35 2.88 16.17 2.08
C ASP A 35 4.09 15.24 2.07
N ALA A 36 5.06 15.51 1.18
CA ALA A 36 6.25 14.67 1.05
C ALA A 36 7.25 14.83 2.21
N GLU A 37 7.17 15.90 3.00
CA GLU A 37 7.96 16.04 4.23
C GLU A 37 7.30 15.25 5.37
N GLY A 38 5.97 15.27 5.41
CA GLY A 38 5.13 14.56 6.36
C GLY A 38 4.97 13.06 6.09
N TYR A 39 5.00 12.62 4.85
CA TYR A 39 4.71 11.22 4.49
C TYR A 39 5.71 10.71 3.47
N SER A 40 5.93 9.40 3.51
CA SER A 40 6.68 8.67 2.50
C SER A 40 5.83 7.54 1.93
N ILE A 41 6.14 7.17 0.68
CA ILE A 41 5.48 6.06 -0.01
C ILE A 41 6.47 4.90 -0.09
N TRP A 42 5.99 3.70 0.21
CA TRP A 42 6.78 2.48 0.27
C TRP A 42 6.18 1.46 -0.68
N ARG A 43 6.98 0.97 -1.62
CA ARG A 43 6.67 -0.24 -2.37
C ARG A 43 6.81 -1.43 -1.44
N VAL A 44 5.83 -2.32 -1.47
CA VAL A 44 5.79 -3.52 -0.64
C VAL A 44 5.61 -4.73 -1.54
N ASP A 45 6.57 -5.64 -1.53
CA ASP A 45 6.52 -6.92 -2.28
C ASP A 45 6.67 -8.09 -1.31
N TYR A 46 5.86 -9.13 -1.46
CA TYR A 46 6.02 -10.36 -0.66
C TYR A 46 7.21 -11.17 -1.15
N LYS A 47 8.00 -11.72 -0.22
CA LYS A 47 9.27 -12.39 -0.52
C LYS A 47 9.11 -13.83 -1.03
N TYR A 48 8.04 -14.51 -0.64
CA TYR A 48 7.86 -15.96 -0.85
C TYR A 48 6.72 -16.26 -1.84
N ASN A 49 6.69 -15.56 -2.97
CA ASN A 49 5.60 -15.71 -3.96
C ASN A 49 5.49 -17.15 -4.51
N ASP A 50 6.59 -17.91 -4.50
CA ASP A 50 6.66 -19.32 -4.89
C ASP A 50 5.91 -20.27 -3.93
N GLU A 51 5.62 -19.83 -2.70
CA GLU A 51 4.82 -20.58 -1.73
C GLU A 51 3.31 -20.30 -1.85
N LEU A 52 2.91 -19.32 -2.67
CA LEU A 52 1.51 -18.92 -2.80
C LEU A 52 0.71 -19.89 -3.66
N ALA A 53 -0.31 -20.51 -3.05
CA ALA A 53 -1.17 -21.49 -3.73
C ALA A 53 -2.41 -20.84 -4.36
N LYS A 54 -3.41 -20.45 -3.57
CA LYS A 54 -4.69 -19.96 -4.10
C LYS A 54 -4.79 -18.45 -3.97
N VAL A 55 -5.35 -17.77 -4.98
CA VAL A 55 -5.50 -16.30 -4.97
C VAL A 55 -6.21 -15.82 -3.69
N PHE A 56 -7.30 -16.50 -3.30
CA PHE A 56 -8.03 -16.15 -2.08
C PHE A 56 -7.22 -16.40 -0.79
N MET A 57 -6.30 -17.37 -0.78
CA MET A 57 -5.41 -17.62 0.36
C MET A 57 -4.35 -16.52 0.46
N SER A 58 -3.80 -16.07 -0.66
CA SER A 58 -2.89 -14.93 -0.74
C SER A 58 -3.57 -13.64 -0.28
N SER A 59 -4.82 -13.43 -0.68
CA SER A 59 -5.67 -12.31 -0.22
C SER A 59 -5.95 -12.37 1.29
N ASN A 60 -6.17 -13.56 1.84
CA ASN A 60 -6.32 -13.77 3.29
C ASN A 60 -4.99 -13.54 4.04
N LEU A 61 -3.86 -13.89 3.45
CA LEU A 61 -2.53 -13.63 4.01
C LEU A 61 -2.29 -12.12 4.16
N ILE A 62 -2.66 -11.33 3.15
CA ILE A 62 -2.66 -9.86 3.24
C ILE A 62 -3.54 -9.39 4.40
N GLY A 63 -4.77 -9.92 4.52
CA GLY A 63 -5.68 -9.56 5.62
C GLY A 63 -5.11 -9.89 7.01
N GLY A 64 -4.42 -11.02 7.14
CA GLY A 64 -3.73 -11.40 8.37
C GLY A 64 -2.61 -10.42 8.72
N PHE A 65 -1.81 -10.01 7.73
CA PHE A 65 -0.76 -9.00 7.93
C PHE A 65 -1.35 -7.66 8.37
N PHE A 66 -2.42 -7.20 7.72
CA PHE A 66 -3.09 -5.96 8.07
C PHE A 66 -3.67 -5.96 9.50
N ALA A 67 -4.21 -7.09 9.95
CA ALA A 67 -4.68 -7.22 11.34
C ALA A 67 -3.54 -7.05 12.36
N ARG A 68 -2.31 -7.47 12.02
CA ARG A 68 -1.13 -7.27 12.86
C ARG A 68 -0.62 -5.83 12.85
N LEU A 69 -0.95 -5.06 11.81
CA LEU A 69 -0.61 -3.64 11.68
C LEU A 69 -1.61 -2.70 12.38
N GLU A 70 -2.59 -3.17 13.15
CA GLU A 70 -3.63 -2.32 13.75
C GLU A 70 -3.07 -1.13 14.55
N ARG A 71 -1.91 -1.30 15.22
CA ARG A 71 -1.22 -0.21 15.93
C ARG A 71 -0.75 0.92 15.00
N ALA A 72 -0.42 0.60 13.76
CA ALA A 72 0.02 1.55 12.74
C ALA A 72 -1.15 2.25 12.03
N ARG A 73 -2.41 1.86 12.30
CA ARG A 73 -3.59 2.33 11.55
C ARG A 73 -3.71 3.85 11.52
N LYS A 74 -3.35 4.56 12.59
CA LYS A 74 -3.39 6.02 12.64
C LYS A 74 -2.32 6.73 11.81
N TYR A 75 -1.29 6.00 11.39
CA TYR A 75 -0.08 6.56 10.77
C TYR A 75 0.17 6.04 9.36
N ALA A 76 -0.62 5.05 8.91
CA ALA A 76 -0.42 4.40 7.63
C ALA A 76 -1.74 4.12 6.90
N PHE A 77 -1.65 4.19 5.59
CA PHE A 77 -2.64 3.68 4.64
C PHE A 77 -1.90 2.74 3.69
N GLY A 78 -2.52 1.66 3.25
CA GLY A 78 -1.87 0.75 2.31
C GLY A 78 -2.85 -0.01 1.44
N VAL A 79 -2.38 -0.38 0.26
CA VAL A 79 -3.11 -1.28 -0.64
C VAL A 79 -2.14 -2.35 -1.10
N LEU A 80 -2.47 -3.60 -0.82
CA LEU A 80 -1.75 -4.75 -1.34
C LEU A 80 -2.70 -5.56 -2.21
N ASN A 81 -2.21 -5.91 -3.38
CA ASN A 81 -2.92 -6.66 -4.40
C ASN A 81 -2.26 -8.03 -4.60
N VAL A 82 -3.08 -8.99 -4.99
CA VAL A 82 -2.68 -10.27 -5.54
C VAL A 82 -2.74 -10.16 -7.05
N TYR A 83 -1.66 -10.50 -7.72
CA TYR A 83 -1.57 -10.54 -9.18
C TYR A 83 -1.37 -11.97 -9.65
N GLY A 84 -1.98 -12.35 -10.77
CA GLY A 84 -1.81 -13.66 -11.40
C GLY A 84 -2.95 -14.63 -11.11
N ALA A 85 -2.64 -15.92 -11.05
CA ALA A 85 -3.63 -16.99 -10.92
C ALA A 85 -3.23 -18.01 -9.84
N ASP A 86 -4.11 -18.98 -9.59
CA ASP A 86 -3.80 -20.09 -8.68
C ASP A 86 -2.49 -20.79 -9.08
N ASN A 87 -1.62 -20.99 -8.09
CA ASN A 87 -0.28 -21.58 -8.12
C ASN A 87 0.75 -20.77 -8.93
N ALA A 88 0.37 -19.57 -9.38
CA ALA A 88 1.23 -18.63 -10.09
C ALA A 88 0.75 -17.20 -9.80
N ASN A 89 0.71 -16.85 -8.51
CA ASN A 89 0.35 -15.51 -8.06
C ASN A 89 1.45 -14.90 -7.19
N GLN A 90 1.39 -13.58 -7.06
CA GLN A 90 2.33 -12.78 -6.29
C GLN A 90 1.56 -11.70 -5.52
N ILE A 91 2.13 -11.23 -4.42
CA ILE A 91 1.58 -10.13 -3.63
C ILE A 91 2.49 -8.91 -3.77
N GLY A 92 1.88 -7.77 -4.09
CA GLY A 92 2.59 -6.50 -4.21
C GLY A 92 1.66 -5.30 -4.04
N GLY A 93 2.22 -4.15 -3.69
CA GLY A 93 1.47 -2.91 -3.60
C GLY A 93 2.25 -1.79 -2.93
N TYR A 94 1.53 -0.87 -2.30
CA TYR A 94 2.13 0.32 -1.71
C TYR A 94 1.52 0.70 -0.36
N PHE A 95 2.36 1.29 0.49
CA PHE A 95 1.97 1.95 1.73
C PHE A 95 2.33 3.44 1.71
N VAL A 96 1.44 4.27 2.26
CA VAL A 96 1.69 5.67 2.61
C VAL A 96 1.86 5.72 4.11
N ILE A 97 3.03 6.16 4.59
CA ILE A 97 3.43 6.08 6.00
C ILE A 97 3.85 7.46 6.49
N ARG A 98 3.39 7.85 7.69
CA ARG A 98 3.80 9.09 8.34
C ARG A 98 5.30 9.05 8.66
N GLY A 99 6.03 10.04 8.19
CA GLY A 99 7.47 10.18 8.40
C GLY A 99 8.28 9.64 7.24
N GLN A 100 9.60 9.59 7.43
CA GLN A 100 10.57 9.23 6.38
C GLN A 100 11.16 7.83 6.56
N GLU A 101 10.76 7.14 7.62
CA GLU A 101 11.18 5.79 8.00
C GLU A 101 9.94 4.94 8.29
N VAL A 102 10.09 3.61 8.24
CA VAL A 102 9.04 2.68 8.68
C VAL A 102 8.95 2.75 10.21
N PRO A 103 7.78 3.07 10.81
CA PRO A 103 7.64 3.22 12.25
C PRO A 103 7.67 1.85 12.96
N PHE A 104 7.97 1.88 14.26
CA PHE A 104 8.01 0.68 15.13
C PHE A 104 6.73 -0.14 15.04
N GLU A 105 5.57 0.50 15.01
CA GLU A 105 4.27 -0.15 14.87
C GLU A 105 4.13 -1.00 13.60
N VAL A 106 4.95 -0.74 12.58
CA VAL A 106 4.97 -1.51 11.33
C VAL A 106 6.06 -2.57 11.35
N TYR A 107 7.32 -2.22 11.68
CA TYR A 107 8.41 -3.19 11.60
C TYR A 107 8.42 -4.24 12.72
N ASP A 108 7.76 -3.96 13.85
CA ASP A 108 7.58 -4.92 14.96
C ASP A 108 6.41 -5.89 14.71
N ALA A 109 5.57 -5.63 13.69
CA ALA A 109 4.45 -6.49 13.39
C ALA A 109 4.93 -7.87 12.92
N ALA A 110 4.31 -8.93 13.43
CA ALA A 110 4.59 -10.26 12.94
C ALA A 110 4.33 -10.35 11.42
N ASP A 111 5.21 -11.09 10.74
CA ASP A 111 5.31 -11.21 9.28
C ASP A 111 5.80 -9.98 8.51
N PHE A 112 6.20 -8.88 9.18
CA PHE A 112 6.87 -7.75 8.50
C PHE A 112 8.06 -8.23 7.65
N GLU A 113 8.88 -9.12 8.22
CA GLU A 113 10.04 -9.72 7.54
C GLU A 113 9.71 -10.57 6.32
N SER A 114 8.46 -10.95 6.12
CA SER A 114 8.01 -11.66 4.91
C SER A 114 7.78 -10.71 3.73
N TYR A 115 7.84 -9.39 3.96
CA TYR A 115 7.68 -8.36 2.95
C TYR A 115 8.95 -7.53 2.81
N ASN A 116 9.21 -7.07 1.59
CA ASN A 116 10.25 -6.10 1.32
C ASN A 116 9.64 -4.70 1.24
N PHE A 117 10.05 -3.79 2.12
CA PHE A 117 9.63 -2.39 2.11
C PHE A 117 10.73 -1.54 1.48
N VAL A 118 10.44 -0.96 0.32
CA VAL A 118 11.38 -0.07 -0.39
C VAL A 118 10.75 1.30 -0.53
N LYS A 119 11.43 2.32 0.01
CA LYS A 119 10.98 3.71 -0.10
C LYS A 119 11.01 4.14 -1.56
N VAL A 120 9.97 4.84 -1.99
CA VAL A 120 9.94 5.47 -3.31
C VAL A 120 10.66 6.81 -3.22
N GLU A 121 11.77 6.93 -3.94
CA GLU A 121 12.62 8.13 -3.94
C GLU A 121 12.04 9.23 -4.84
N ASP A 122 11.61 8.89 -6.06
CA ASP A 122 11.05 9.85 -7.01
C ASP A 122 9.53 9.73 -7.11
N ILE A 123 8.85 10.45 -6.21
CA ILE A 123 7.38 10.52 -6.22
C ILE A 123 6.81 11.41 -7.33
N LYS A 124 7.65 12.09 -8.10
CA LYS A 124 7.22 12.96 -9.21
C LYS A 124 7.24 12.23 -10.55
N ASP A 125 7.89 11.07 -10.63
CA ASP A 125 7.83 10.21 -11.80
C ASP A 125 6.37 9.86 -12.15
N GLU A 126 5.96 10.25 -13.36
CA GLU A 126 4.61 10.04 -13.86
C GLU A 126 4.28 8.54 -13.98
N ALA A 127 5.27 7.71 -14.33
CA ALA A 127 5.08 6.27 -14.43
C ALA A 127 4.80 5.66 -13.05
N PHE A 128 5.56 6.06 -12.03
CA PHE A 128 5.27 5.70 -10.65
C PHE A 128 3.88 6.18 -10.20
N ARG A 129 3.52 7.44 -10.44
CA ARG A 129 2.20 7.97 -10.02
C ARG A 129 1.04 7.22 -10.66
N ALA A 130 1.18 6.88 -11.94
CA ALA A 130 0.22 6.05 -12.65
C ALA A 130 0.14 4.64 -12.02
N ALA A 131 1.29 4.00 -11.77
CA ALA A 131 1.34 2.69 -11.14
C ALA A 131 0.76 2.69 -9.71
N LEU A 132 1.01 3.72 -8.90
CA LEU A 132 0.39 3.88 -7.59
C LEU A 132 -1.13 3.98 -7.70
N GLY A 133 -1.60 4.78 -8.66
CA GLY A 133 -3.03 4.93 -8.95
C GLY A 133 -3.68 3.61 -9.36
N ASP A 134 -3.03 2.83 -10.23
CA ASP A 134 -3.51 1.51 -10.64
C ASP A 134 -3.60 0.56 -9.43
N VAL A 135 -2.55 0.49 -8.60
CA VAL A 135 -2.59 -0.35 -7.38
C VAL A 135 -3.74 0.08 -6.47
N PHE A 136 -3.87 1.37 -6.19
CA PHE A 136 -4.92 1.89 -5.31
C PHE A 136 -6.31 1.67 -5.89
N ALA A 137 -6.46 1.67 -7.22
CA ALA A 137 -7.72 1.40 -7.89
C ALA A 137 -8.03 -0.09 -8.05
N TRP A 138 -7.14 -0.98 -7.58
CA TRP A 138 -7.25 -2.43 -7.75
C TRP A 138 -7.23 -2.82 -9.23
N GLU A 139 -6.41 -2.11 -10.00
CA GLU A 139 -6.22 -2.25 -11.43
C GLU A 139 -4.76 -2.59 -11.75
N GLY A 140 -4.48 -2.75 -13.06
CA GLY A 140 -3.14 -2.88 -13.59
C GLY A 140 -2.57 -4.30 -13.54
N SER A 141 -1.25 -4.36 -13.70
CA SER A 141 -0.50 -5.61 -13.72
C SER A 141 0.87 -5.41 -13.08
N GLN A 142 1.43 -6.49 -12.55
CA GLN A 142 2.78 -6.51 -12.03
C GLN A 142 3.51 -7.70 -12.66
N ASN A 143 4.72 -7.50 -13.19
CA ASN A 143 5.51 -8.55 -13.85
C ASN A 143 4.72 -9.33 -14.95
N GLY A 144 3.80 -8.66 -15.65
CA GLY A 144 2.94 -9.29 -16.67
C GLY A 144 1.72 -10.03 -16.13
N ASN A 145 1.56 -10.13 -14.81
CA ASN A 145 0.40 -10.74 -14.17
C ASN A 145 -0.67 -9.70 -13.87
N ALA A 146 -1.90 -9.92 -14.35
CA ALA A 146 -3.04 -9.04 -14.10
C ALA A 146 -3.50 -9.10 -12.63
N PHE A 147 -4.12 -8.02 -12.17
CA PHE A 147 -4.80 -7.98 -10.87
C PHE A 147 -5.82 -9.12 -10.73
N ALA A 148 -5.88 -9.75 -9.56
CA ALA A 148 -6.78 -10.85 -9.25
C ALA A 148 -7.63 -10.62 -8.00
N ASP A 149 -7.04 -10.08 -6.93
CA ASP A 149 -7.74 -9.71 -5.69
C ASP A 149 -6.90 -8.70 -4.90
N GLY A 150 -7.43 -8.08 -3.85
CA GLY A 150 -6.70 -7.10 -3.06
C GLY A 150 -7.30 -6.82 -1.69
N LYS A 151 -6.56 -6.06 -0.88
CA LYS A 151 -7.02 -5.51 0.40
C LYS A 151 -6.49 -4.11 0.59
N VAL A 152 -7.26 -3.32 1.33
CA VAL A 152 -6.89 -1.96 1.75
C VAL A 152 -6.72 -1.94 3.27
N PHE A 153 -5.61 -1.40 3.73
CA PHE A 153 -5.32 -1.04 5.11
C PHE A 153 -5.69 0.43 5.31
N LYS A 154 -6.75 0.68 6.09
CA LYS A 154 -7.26 2.02 6.40
C LYS A 154 -7.90 2.05 7.78
#